data_AF-B8YGD4-F1
#
_entry.id   AF-B8YGD4-F1
#
_cell.length_a   1.000
_cell.length_b   1.000
_cell.length_c   1.000
_cell.angle_alpha   90.00
_cell.angle_beta   90.00
_cell.angle_gamma   90.00
#
_symmetry.space_group_name_H-M   'P 1'
#
loop_
_entity.id
_entity.type
_entity.pdbx_description
1 polymer ?
#
loop_
_entity_poly.entity_id
_entity_poly.type
_entity_poly.pdbx_seq_one_letter_code
_entity_poly.pdbx_strand_id
1 'polypeptide(L)'
;RVNRNRCQYCRLKKCISVGMSKDAVRFGRVPKREKARIIAAMQNHSQVRQENAILSDLENEQRVTSSIIRAHMNTCEFTREKVSSMMQQARNRPIYSHCPQLTLTCPLNPVPAPGNGQGQQEVIQDFNERFSPAIRGVVDFAKNLPGFHLLPQDDQVTLLKAGVFEVLLVRLASMFDSRSNTTLCLNGMLLKRDALQSSTNARFLMDS
;
A
#
# COMPACT_ATOMS: atom_id res chain seq x y z
N ARG A 1 67.20 -3.51 -23.93
CA ARG A 1 66.73 -3.05 -22.59
C ARG A 1 65.26 -3.44 -22.41
N VAL A 2 64.94 -4.37 -21.51
CA VAL A 2 63.56 -4.81 -21.25
C VAL A 2 62.85 -3.76 -20.38
N ASN A 3 61.83 -3.10 -20.94
CA ASN A 3 61.09 -2.05 -20.25
C ASN A 3 60.19 -2.65 -19.16
N ARG A 4 60.50 -2.35 -17.90
CA ARG A 4 59.83 -2.88 -16.68
C ARG A 4 58.36 -2.44 -16.51
N ASN A 5 57.81 -1.56 -17.35
CA ASN A 5 56.51 -0.90 -17.12
C ASN A 5 55.38 -1.31 -18.08
N ARG A 6 55.46 -2.47 -18.74
CA ARG A 6 54.57 -2.74 -19.88
C ARG A 6 53.14 -3.18 -19.53
N CYS A 7 52.88 -3.69 -18.32
CA CYS A 7 51.54 -4.16 -17.94
C CYS A 7 51.11 -3.59 -16.57
N GLN A 8 49.97 -2.89 -16.57
CA GLN A 8 49.38 -2.30 -15.36
C GLN A 8 48.99 -3.39 -14.34
N TYR A 9 48.42 -4.51 -14.80
CA TYR A 9 48.06 -5.65 -13.95
C TYR A 9 49.30 -6.28 -13.29
N CYS A 10 50.36 -6.56 -14.06
CA CYS A 10 51.59 -7.15 -13.52
C CYS A 10 52.29 -6.22 -12.53
N ARG A 11 52.27 -4.90 -12.78
CA ARG A 11 52.80 -3.89 -11.84
C ARG A 11 52.00 -3.87 -10.54
N LEU A 12 50.67 -3.83 -10.61
CA LEU A 12 49.79 -3.82 -9.44
C LEU A 12 49.95 -5.10 -8.61
N LYS A 13 49.98 -6.27 -9.26
CA LYS A 13 50.20 -7.57 -8.62
C LYS A 13 51.52 -7.59 -7.84
N LYS A 14 52.59 -7.00 -8.39
CA LYS A 14 53.89 -6.88 -7.72
C LYS A 14 53.88 -5.88 -6.57
N CYS A 15 53.18 -4.75 -6.69
CA CYS A 15 53.02 -3.79 -5.59
C CYS A 15 52.30 -4.41 -4.39
N ILE A 16 51.23 -5.18 -4.63
CA ILE A 16 50.52 -5.90 -3.57
C ILE A 16 51.41 -7.00 -2.97
N SER A 17 52.16 -7.74 -3.81
CA SER A 17 53.01 -8.82 -3.31
C SER A 17 54.16 -8.33 -2.42
N VAL A 18 54.61 -7.08 -2.57
CA VAL A 18 55.61 -6.47 -1.68
C VAL A 18 54.99 -5.75 -0.48
N GLY A 19 53.69 -5.94 -0.22
CA GLY A 19 53.01 -5.45 0.98
C GLY A 19 52.50 -4.01 0.90
N MET A 20 52.42 -3.40 -0.29
CA MET A 20 51.81 -2.07 -0.41
C MET A 20 50.30 -2.16 -0.15
N SER A 21 49.78 -1.27 0.72
CA SER A 21 48.35 -1.21 1.02
C SER A 21 47.52 -0.91 -0.23
N LYS A 22 46.50 -1.73 -0.47
CA LYS A 22 45.50 -1.50 -1.52
C LYS A 22 44.70 -0.22 -1.27
N ASP A 23 44.52 0.16 -0.01
CA ASP A 23 43.70 1.29 0.41
C ASP A 23 44.43 2.64 0.24
N ALA A 24 45.76 2.60 0.07
CA ALA A 24 46.60 3.78 -0.20
C ALA A 24 46.67 4.17 -1.70
N VAL A 25 45.96 3.44 -2.57
CA VAL A 25 45.90 3.75 -4.01
C VAL A 25 45.12 5.05 -4.21
N ARG A 26 45.85 6.16 -4.39
CA ARG A 26 45.26 7.45 -4.73
C ARG A 26 44.78 7.46 -6.18
N PHE A 27 43.51 7.79 -6.40
CA PHE A 27 42.93 8.09 -7.72
C PHE A 27 43.50 9.40 -8.31
N GLY A 28 44.82 9.50 -8.48
CA GLY A 28 45.48 10.77 -8.78
C GLY A 28 45.25 11.33 -10.20
N ARG A 29 45.25 10.48 -11.24
CA ARG A 29 45.21 10.91 -12.65
C ARG A 29 44.08 10.27 -13.44
N VAL A 30 42.90 10.11 -12.84
CA VAL A 30 41.72 9.67 -13.59
C VAL A 30 41.13 10.89 -14.29
N PRO A 31 41.04 10.91 -15.64
CA PRO A 31 40.38 12.00 -16.34
C PRO A 31 38.97 12.22 -15.79
N LYS A 32 38.51 13.48 -15.66
CA LYS A 32 37.19 13.80 -15.08
C LYS A 32 36.06 12.96 -15.69
N ARG A 33 36.12 12.73 -17.01
CA ARG A 33 35.16 11.89 -17.75
C ARG A 33 35.17 10.44 -17.30
N GLU A 34 36.34 9.88 -17.02
CA GLU A 34 36.49 8.50 -16.56
C GLU A 34 36.08 8.35 -15.10
N LYS A 35 36.38 9.35 -14.25
CA LYS A 35 35.86 9.40 -12.87
C LYS A 35 34.34 9.45 -12.85
N ALA A 36 33.72 10.25 -13.72
CA ALA A 36 32.26 10.32 -13.85
C ALA A 36 31.66 8.98 -14.32
N ARG A 37 32.29 8.29 -15.28
CA ARG A 37 31.87 6.95 -15.71
C ARG A 37 31.94 5.93 -14.59
N ILE A 38 33.02 5.90 -13.81
CA ILE A 38 33.18 4.98 -12.68
C ILE A 38 32.09 5.24 -11.63
N ILE A 39 31.81 6.50 -11.30
CA ILE A 39 30.74 6.87 -10.35
C ILE A 39 29.37 6.41 -10.89
N ALA A 40 29.07 6.68 -12.16
CA ALA A 40 27.82 6.25 -12.78
C ALA A 40 27.68 4.72 -12.81
N ALA A 41 28.76 3.99 -13.13
CA ALA A 41 28.77 2.54 -13.10
C ALA A 41 28.56 1.97 -11.70
N MET A 42 29.17 2.59 -10.66
CA MET A 42 28.95 2.21 -9.27
C MET A 42 27.50 2.47 -8.82
N GLN A 43 26.92 3.60 -9.23
CA GLN A 43 25.52 3.93 -8.95
C GLN A 43 24.55 2.93 -9.62
N ASN A 44 24.76 2.65 -10.91
CA ASN A 44 23.97 1.64 -11.62
C ASN A 44 24.09 0.26 -10.98
N HIS A 45 25.30 -0.17 -10.61
CA HIS A 45 25.51 -1.45 -9.95
C HIS A 45 24.84 -1.52 -8.57
N SER A 46 24.77 -0.40 -7.84
CA SER A 46 24.03 -0.33 -6.58
C SER A 46 22.51 -0.45 -6.77
N GLN A 47 21.96 0.20 -7.80
CA GLN A 47 20.54 0.09 -8.15
C GLN A 47 20.18 -1.34 -8.57
N VAL A 48 20.92 -1.92 -9.53
CA VAL A 48 20.68 -3.30 -10.00
C VAL A 48 20.79 -4.31 -8.86
N ARG A 49 21.74 -4.11 -7.93
CA ARG A 49 21.87 -4.99 -6.75
C ARG A 49 20.66 -4.88 -5.82
N GLN A 50 20.15 -3.67 -5.61
CA GLN A 50 18.95 -3.46 -4.79
C GLN A 50 17.71 -4.09 -5.45
N GLU A 51 17.57 -3.93 -6.75
CA GLU A 51 16.47 -4.50 -7.53
C GLU A 51 16.49 -6.03 -7.51
N ASN A 52 17.67 -6.64 -7.71
CA ASN A 52 17.86 -8.09 -7.59
C ASN A 52 17.58 -8.63 -6.19
N ALA A 53 17.91 -7.88 -5.13
CA ALA A 53 17.60 -8.28 -3.76
C ALA A 53 16.08 -8.31 -3.53
N ILE A 54 15.35 -7.32 -4.05
CA ILE A 54 13.89 -7.27 -3.95
C ILE A 54 13.25 -8.40 -4.76
N LEU A 55 13.74 -8.68 -5.97
CA LEU A 55 13.27 -9.81 -6.77
C LEU A 55 13.45 -11.14 -6.04
N SER A 56 14.60 -11.35 -5.42
CA SER A 56 14.84 -12.56 -4.60
C SER A 56 13.92 -12.63 -3.37
N ASP A 57 13.62 -11.50 -2.73
CA ASP A 57 12.63 -11.46 -1.64
C ASP A 57 11.20 -11.75 -2.14
N LEU A 58 10.86 -11.32 -3.36
CA LEU A 58 9.58 -11.59 -4.01
C LEU A 58 9.43 -13.06 -4.43
N GLU A 59 10.52 -13.75 -4.74
CA GLU A 59 10.53 -15.21 -5.00
C GLU A 59 10.25 -16.03 -3.74
N ASN A 60 10.48 -15.47 -2.55
CA ASN A 60 10.21 -16.14 -1.28
C ASN A 60 8.76 -15.90 -0.82
N GLU A 61 7.88 -16.84 -1.11
CA GLU A 61 6.46 -16.78 -0.78
C GLU A 61 6.19 -16.48 0.72
N GLN A 62 6.96 -17.05 1.64
CA GLN A 62 6.79 -16.83 3.08
C GLN A 62 7.10 -15.38 3.47
N ARG A 63 8.14 -14.78 2.87
CA ARG A 63 8.50 -13.37 3.10
C ARG A 63 7.45 -12.44 2.53
N VAL A 64 6.98 -12.72 1.31
CA VAL A 64 5.92 -11.94 0.66
C VAL A 64 4.66 -11.95 1.51
N THR A 65 4.16 -13.14 1.87
CA THR A 65 2.98 -13.30 2.71
C THR A 65 3.12 -12.57 4.04
N SER A 66 4.26 -12.73 4.72
CA SER A 66 4.53 -12.05 6.00
C SER A 66 4.54 -10.52 5.84
N SER A 67 5.10 -10.01 4.74
CA SER A 67 5.13 -8.57 4.45
C SER A 67 3.74 -8.03 4.17
N ILE A 68 2.92 -8.74 3.39
CA ILE A 68 1.52 -8.36 3.09
C ILE A 68 0.70 -8.31 4.38
N ILE A 69 0.78 -9.35 5.21
CA ILE A 69 0.06 -9.41 6.50
C ILE A 69 0.48 -8.22 7.38
N ARG A 70 1.79 -7.99 7.53
CA ARG A 70 2.30 -6.87 8.33
C ARG A 70 1.82 -5.51 7.79
N ALA A 71 1.88 -5.31 6.47
CA ALA A 71 1.38 -4.10 5.83
C ALA A 71 -0.12 -3.91 6.11
N HIS A 72 -0.92 -4.97 6.02
CA HIS A 72 -2.35 -4.93 6.32
C HIS A 72 -2.60 -4.54 7.79
N MET A 73 -1.98 -5.24 8.75
CA MET A 73 -2.18 -5.00 10.18
C MET A 73 -1.79 -3.57 10.60
N ASN A 74 -0.74 -3.01 9.99
CA ASN A 74 -0.25 -1.68 10.32
C ASN A 74 -1.10 -0.55 9.73
N THR A 75 -1.86 -0.80 8.66
CA THR A 75 -2.52 0.27 7.86
C THR A 75 -4.04 0.13 7.78
N CYS A 76 -4.59 -0.99 8.24
CA CYS A 76 -6.03 -1.24 8.28
C CYS A 76 -6.57 -0.93 9.67
N GLU A 77 -7.53 -0.02 9.78
CA GLU A 77 -8.27 0.24 11.02
C GLU A 77 -9.43 -0.75 11.24
N PHE A 78 -9.74 -1.56 10.23
CA PHE A 78 -10.87 -2.47 10.20
C PHE A 78 -10.47 -3.93 10.39
N THR A 79 -9.34 -4.20 11.06
CA THR A 79 -9.00 -5.59 11.43
C THR A 79 -9.97 -6.09 12.49
N ARG A 80 -10.17 -7.41 12.57
CA ARG A 80 -11.09 -8.03 13.53
C ARG A 80 -10.81 -7.60 14.97
N GLU A 81 -9.55 -7.50 15.32
CA GLU A 81 -9.10 -7.09 16.64
C GLU A 81 -9.47 -5.64 16.93
N LYS A 82 -9.20 -4.73 15.97
CA LYS A 82 -9.48 -3.30 16.12
C LYS A 82 -10.98 -2.99 16.17
N VAL A 83 -11.80 -3.69 15.38
CA VAL A 83 -13.26 -3.45 15.36
C VAL A 83 -14.02 -4.19 16.44
N SER A 84 -13.38 -5.13 17.15
CA SER A 84 -14.04 -6.01 18.13
C SER A 84 -14.87 -5.25 19.18
N SER A 85 -14.29 -4.22 19.79
CA SER A 85 -14.96 -3.37 20.79
C SER A 85 -16.17 -2.65 20.21
N MET A 86 -16.03 -2.09 19.00
CA MET A 86 -17.10 -1.36 18.32
C MET A 86 -18.25 -2.30 17.92
N MET A 87 -17.92 -3.49 17.42
CA MET A 87 -18.89 -4.54 17.08
C MET A 87 -19.63 -5.03 18.32
N GLN A 88 -18.94 -5.19 19.46
CA GLN A 88 -19.57 -5.59 20.72
C GLN A 88 -20.51 -4.50 21.25
N GLN A 89 -20.11 -3.23 21.17
CA GLN A 89 -20.97 -2.11 21.55
C GLN A 89 -22.24 -2.07 20.69
N ALA A 90 -22.10 -2.22 19.37
CA ALA A 90 -23.23 -2.24 18.45
C ALA A 90 -24.20 -3.41 18.71
N ARG A 91 -23.70 -4.57 19.16
CA ARG A 91 -24.53 -5.70 19.62
C ARG A 91 -25.29 -5.39 20.90
N ASN A 92 -24.66 -4.71 21.85
CA ASN A 92 -25.26 -4.40 23.15
C ASN A 92 -26.28 -3.25 23.08
N ARG A 93 -26.04 -2.28 22.18
CA ARG A 93 -26.91 -1.11 21.98
C ARG A 93 -27.08 -0.85 20.48
N PRO A 94 -27.93 -1.64 19.79
CA PRO A 94 -28.07 -1.52 18.35
C PRO A 94 -28.79 -0.21 17.97
N ILE A 95 -28.11 0.63 17.20
CA ILE A 95 -28.70 1.81 16.56
C ILE A 95 -28.80 1.52 15.07
N TYR A 96 -30.00 1.23 14.58
CA TYR A 96 -30.22 0.92 13.17
C TYR A 96 -30.38 2.17 12.32
N SER A 97 -29.72 2.22 11.17
CA SER A 97 -30.02 3.27 10.20
C SER A 97 -31.41 3.10 9.63
N HIS A 98 -32.18 4.19 9.63
CA HIS A 98 -33.49 4.28 9.00
C HIS A 98 -33.29 5.02 7.68
N CYS A 99 -33.02 4.28 6.61
CA CYS A 99 -32.82 4.84 5.28
C CYS A 99 -34.09 4.60 4.46
N PRO A 100 -34.99 5.60 4.27
CA PRO A 100 -36.27 5.35 3.60
C PRO A 100 -36.19 4.96 2.12
N GLN A 101 -35.02 5.04 1.45
CA GLN A 101 -34.77 4.47 0.12
C GLN A 101 -33.28 4.65 -0.21
N LEU A 102 -32.51 3.56 -0.27
CA LEU A 102 -31.08 3.57 -0.65
C LEU A 102 -30.92 3.81 -2.16
N THR A 103 -31.34 4.97 -2.67
CA THR A 103 -31.40 5.18 -4.12
C THR A 103 -30.05 5.37 -4.78
N LEU A 104 -28.99 5.83 -4.09
CA LEU A 104 -27.70 6.03 -4.76
C LEU A 104 -26.50 5.71 -3.86
N THR A 105 -25.95 4.52 -4.10
CA THR A 105 -24.54 4.13 -4.04
C THR A 105 -23.82 4.12 -2.69
N CYS A 106 -23.26 2.94 -2.39
CA CYS A 106 -22.27 2.61 -1.37
C CYS A 106 -22.86 2.15 -0.01
N PRO A 107 -22.48 0.95 0.51
CA PRO A 107 -22.89 0.40 1.81
C PRO A 107 -22.38 1.22 3.01
N LEU A 108 -21.83 2.41 2.73
CA LEU A 108 -21.15 3.31 3.63
C LEU A 108 -21.84 4.69 3.68
N ASN A 109 -22.95 4.86 2.94
CA ASN A 109 -23.80 6.06 3.01
C ASN A 109 -25.25 5.67 3.35
N PRO A 110 -25.64 5.68 4.64
CA PRO A 110 -26.93 5.13 5.06
C PRO A 110 -28.05 6.16 5.17
N VAL A 111 -28.02 7.32 4.48
CA VAL A 111 -29.12 8.33 4.57
C VAL A 111 -29.53 8.85 3.19
N PRO A 112 -30.84 8.89 2.85
CA PRO A 112 -31.32 9.51 1.62
C PRO A 112 -31.48 11.02 1.81
N ALA A 113 -31.28 11.77 0.74
CA ALA A 113 -31.37 13.23 0.72
C ALA A 113 -32.71 13.75 1.29
N PRO A 114 -32.71 14.69 2.25
CA PRO A 114 -33.79 15.65 2.34
C PRO A 114 -33.54 16.73 1.28
N GLY A 115 -34.55 16.98 0.46
CA GLY A 115 -34.53 18.11 -0.47
C GLY A 115 -34.32 19.40 0.31
N ASN A 116 -33.12 19.98 0.16
CA ASN A 116 -32.71 21.38 0.30
C ASN A 116 -31.18 21.40 0.32
N GLY A 117 -30.55 22.15 -0.59
CA GLY A 117 -29.13 22.04 -0.96
C GLY A 117 -28.08 22.24 0.16
N GLN A 118 -28.49 22.55 1.40
CA GLN A 118 -27.58 22.71 2.54
C GLN A 118 -27.26 21.36 3.22
N GLY A 119 -28.20 20.42 3.31
CA GLY A 119 -27.97 19.12 3.97
C GLY A 119 -27.14 18.13 3.15
N GLN A 120 -27.11 18.28 1.83
CA GLN A 120 -26.28 17.43 0.95
C GLN A 120 -24.78 17.70 1.13
N GLN A 121 -24.41 18.95 1.39
CA GLN A 121 -23.00 19.34 1.51
C GLN A 121 -22.40 18.84 2.83
N GLU A 122 -23.16 18.90 3.94
CA GLU A 122 -22.79 18.30 5.22
C GLU A 122 -22.63 16.77 5.13
N VAL A 123 -23.57 16.07 4.48
CA VAL A 123 -23.50 14.61 4.34
C VAL A 123 -22.29 14.16 3.49
N ILE A 124 -21.99 14.89 2.41
CA ILE A 124 -20.80 14.64 1.59
C ILE A 124 -19.52 14.95 2.37
N GLN A 125 -19.54 15.99 3.21
CA GLN A 125 -18.40 16.37 4.04
C GLN A 125 -18.12 15.32 5.11
N ASP A 126 -19.14 14.85 5.83
CA ASP A 126 -19.06 13.75 6.80
C ASP A 126 -18.53 12.45 6.17
N PHE A 127 -19.02 12.13 4.96
CA PHE A 127 -18.52 11.01 4.18
C PHE A 127 -17.03 11.17 3.86
N ASN A 128 -16.63 12.32 3.33
CA ASN A 128 -15.23 12.59 2.96
C ASN A 128 -14.30 12.56 4.17
N GLU A 129 -14.73 13.03 5.33
CA GLU A 129 -13.95 12.97 6.57
C GLU A 129 -13.71 11.54 7.04
N ARG A 130 -14.68 10.63 6.86
CA ARG A 130 -14.58 9.23 7.27
C ARG A 130 -13.85 8.37 6.24
N PHE A 131 -13.98 8.67 4.95
CA PHE A 131 -13.38 7.90 3.87
C PHE A 131 -11.94 8.27 3.56
N SER A 132 -11.57 9.55 3.67
CA SER A 132 -10.22 10.00 3.37
C SER A 132 -9.15 9.25 4.18
N PRO A 133 -9.32 9.02 5.50
CA PRO A 133 -8.39 8.20 6.27
C PRO A 133 -8.33 6.74 5.80
N ALA A 134 -9.47 6.15 5.43
CA ALA A 134 -9.53 4.77 4.95
C ALA A 134 -8.79 4.61 3.60
N ILE A 135 -8.98 5.56 2.67
CA ILE A 135 -8.27 5.62 1.38
C ILE A 135 -6.77 5.80 1.61
N ARG A 136 -6.36 6.73 2.49
CA ARG A 136 -4.95 6.91 2.86
C ARG A 136 -4.35 5.60 3.40
N GLY A 137 -5.08 4.88 4.24
CA GLY A 137 -4.66 3.57 4.74
C GLY A 137 -4.46 2.52 3.64
N VAL A 138 -5.16 2.61 2.50
CA VAL A 138 -4.92 1.74 1.33
C VAL A 138 -3.69 2.19 0.54
N VAL A 139 -3.46 3.50 0.42
CA VAL A 139 -2.25 4.04 -0.21
C VAL A 139 -1.00 3.62 0.59
N ASP A 140 -1.06 3.76 1.91
CA ASP A 140 0.06 3.37 2.78
C ASP A 140 0.24 1.85 2.83
N PHE A 141 -0.84 1.07 2.69
CA PHE A 141 -0.75 -0.37 2.48
C PHE A 141 0.05 -0.71 1.23
N ALA A 142 -0.32 -0.12 0.09
CA ALA A 142 0.34 -0.38 -1.19
C ALA A 142 1.83 -0.02 -1.14
N LYS A 143 2.18 1.13 -0.54
CA LYS A 143 3.58 1.55 -0.35
C LYS A 143 4.40 0.57 0.49
N ASN A 144 3.77 -0.17 1.40
CA ASN A 144 4.41 -1.17 2.25
C ASN A 144 4.49 -2.56 1.59
N LEU A 145 3.94 -2.73 0.39
CA LEU A 145 4.08 -3.99 -0.36
C LEU A 145 5.49 -4.11 -0.97
N PRO A 146 6.09 -5.31 -0.91
CA PRO A 146 7.39 -5.54 -1.52
C PRO A 146 7.29 -5.27 -3.04
N GLY A 147 8.27 -4.53 -3.59
CA GLY A 147 8.33 -4.21 -5.01
C GLY A 147 7.42 -3.07 -5.50
N PHE A 148 6.43 -2.60 -4.74
CA PHE A 148 5.50 -1.55 -5.21
C PHE A 148 6.22 -0.24 -5.55
N HIS A 149 7.23 0.13 -4.77
CA HIS A 149 8.04 1.34 -4.99
C HIS A 149 8.96 1.27 -6.22
N LEU A 150 9.16 0.08 -6.80
CA LEU A 150 9.94 -0.10 -8.03
C LEU A 150 9.12 0.23 -9.28
N LEU A 151 7.80 0.24 -9.17
CA LEU A 151 6.92 0.59 -10.27
C LEU A 151 7.06 2.08 -10.61
N PRO A 152 6.93 2.47 -11.89
CA PRO A 152 6.80 3.86 -12.28
C PRO A 152 5.70 4.58 -11.50
N GLN A 153 5.88 5.87 -11.25
CA GLN A 153 4.92 6.66 -10.46
C GLN A 153 3.52 6.65 -11.10
N ASP A 154 3.44 6.71 -12.42
CA ASP A 154 2.17 6.67 -13.17
C ASP A 154 1.45 5.33 -12.99
N ASP A 155 2.19 4.22 -12.93
CA ASP A 155 1.64 2.89 -12.71
C ASP A 155 1.15 2.73 -11.27
N GLN A 156 1.90 3.23 -10.28
CA GLN A 156 1.47 3.24 -8.88
C GLN A 156 0.13 3.98 -8.72
N VAL A 157 -0.01 5.14 -9.36
CA VAL A 157 -1.26 5.93 -9.33
C VAL A 157 -2.39 5.19 -10.03
N THR A 158 -2.12 4.56 -11.17
CA THR A 158 -3.12 3.80 -11.95
C THR A 158 -3.64 2.60 -11.16
N LEU A 159 -2.73 1.83 -10.54
CA LEU A 159 -3.08 0.69 -9.68
C LEU A 159 -3.92 1.11 -8.48
N LEU A 160 -3.54 2.22 -7.82
CA LEU A 160 -4.30 2.75 -6.69
C LEU A 160 -5.71 3.20 -7.10
N LYS A 161 -5.84 3.91 -8.23
CA LYS A 161 -7.14 4.34 -8.75
C LYS A 161 -8.05 3.16 -9.08
N ALA A 162 -7.50 2.08 -9.63
CA ALA A 162 -8.26 0.89 -9.96
C ALA A 162 -8.65 0.06 -8.72
N GLY A 163 -7.72 -0.16 -7.79
CA GLY A 163 -7.91 -1.14 -6.71
C GLY A 163 -8.38 -0.60 -5.37
N VAL A 164 -8.42 0.73 -5.15
CA VAL A 164 -8.68 1.30 -3.81
C VAL A 164 -10.01 0.83 -3.21
N PHE A 165 -11.08 0.79 -4.02
CA PHE A 165 -12.40 0.40 -3.54
C PHE A 165 -12.52 -1.10 -3.28
N GLU A 166 -11.85 -1.93 -4.09
CA GLU A 166 -11.82 -3.38 -3.89
C GLU A 166 -11.13 -3.73 -2.57
N VAL A 167 -9.96 -3.11 -2.30
CA VAL A 167 -9.24 -3.30 -1.03
C VAL A 167 -10.06 -2.78 0.15
N LEU A 168 -10.71 -1.63 0.01
CA LEU A 168 -11.60 -1.11 1.05
C LEU A 168 -12.75 -2.07 1.34
N LEU A 169 -13.38 -2.62 0.31
CA LEU A 169 -14.48 -3.57 0.47
C LEU A 169 -14.05 -4.81 1.27
N VAL A 170 -12.90 -5.40 0.93
CA VAL A 170 -12.35 -6.54 1.67
C VAL A 170 -12.07 -6.18 3.12
N ARG A 171 -11.53 -4.99 3.40
CA ARG A 171 -11.27 -4.52 4.78
C ARG A 171 -12.56 -4.36 5.58
N LEU A 172 -13.61 -3.83 4.95
CA LEU A 172 -14.90 -3.61 5.57
C LEU A 172 -15.70 -4.90 5.79
N ALA A 173 -15.31 -6.01 5.18
CA ALA A 173 -15.91 -7.31 5.45
C ALA A 173 -15.85 -7.69 6.94
N SER A 174 -14.84 -7.22 7.68
CA SER A 174 -14.75 -7.40 9.14
C SER A 174 -15.86 -6.69 9.93
N MET A 175 -16.54 -5.72 9.31
CA MET A 175 -17.66 -4.98 9.91
C MET A 175 -19.01 -5.66 9.67
N PHE A 176 -19.04 -6.79 8.96
CA PHE A 176 -20.24 -7.61 8.79
C PHE A 176 -20.43 -8.57 9.96
N ASP A 177 -21.62 -8.59 10.53
CA ASP A 177 -22.06 -9.56 11.53
C ASP A 177 -23.02 -10.57 10.91
N SER A 178 -22.55 -11.80 10.72
CA SER A 178 -23.35 -12.90 10.16
C SER A 178 -24.51 -13.33 11.06
N ARG A 179 -24.43 -13.09 12.38
CA ARG A 179 -25.46 -13.52 13.34
C ARG A 179 -26.74 -12.69 13.23
N SER A 180 -26.58 -11.38 13.06
CA SER A 180 -27.68 -10.42 12.93
C SER A 180 -27.94 -10.01 11.48
N ASN A 181 -27.15 -10.54 10.54
CA ASN A 181 -27.20 -10.20 9.11
C ASN A 181 -27.13 -8.68 8.88
N THR A 182 -26.19 -8.03 9.57
CA THR A 182 -26.03 -6.56 9.60
C THR A 182 -24.59 -6.16 9.37
N THR A 183 -24.38 -5.02 8.71
CA THR A 183 -23.07 -4.38 8.59
C THR A 183 -23.02 -3.15 9.48
N LEU A 184 -21.94 -2.99 10.24
CA LEU A 184 -21.65 -1.76 10.96
C LEU A 184 -21.09 -0.72 9.99
N CYS A 185 -21.75 0.43 9.88
CA CYS A 185 -21.31 1.54 9.06
C CYS A 185 -20.20 2.36 9.77
N LEU A 186 -19.44 3.13 9.00
CA LEU A 186 -18.36 3.98 9.54
C LEU A 186 -18.85 5.08 10.49
N ASN A 187 -20.16 5.38 10.47
CA ASN A 187 -20.81 6.30 11.41
C ASN A 187 -21.31 5.60 12.69
N GLY A 188 -21.01 4.31 12.89
CA GLY A 188 -21.39 3.54 14.07
C GLY A 188 -22.82 2.98 14.05
N MET A 189 -23.58 3.21 12.98
CA MET A 189 -24.94 2.68 12.82
C MET A 189 -24.93 1.29 12.20
N LEU A 190 -25.93 0.47 12.52
CA LEU A 190 -26.14 -0.85 11.93
C LEU A 190 -27.05 -0.76 10.71
N LEU A 191 -26.62 -1.38 9.61
CA LEU A 191 -27.41 -1.55 8.40
C LEU A 191 -27.80 -3.02 8.26
N LYS A 192 -29.11 -3.31 8.17
CA LYS A 192 -29.59 -4.67 7.89
C LYS A 192 -29.40 -5.01 6.42
N ARG A 193 -29.01 -6.26 6.13
CA ARG A 193 -28.82 -6.75 4.76
C ARG A 193 -30.08 -6.62 3.90
N ASP A 194 -31.26 -6.81 4.47
CA ASP A 194 -32.53 -6.70 3.72
C ASP A 194 -32.83 -5.26 3.25
N ALA A 195 -32.28 -4.25 3.95
CA ALA A 195 -32.37 -2.86 3.50
C ALA A 195 -31.59 -2.60 2.21
N LEU A 196 -30.56 -3.41 1.91
CA LEU A 196 -29.76 -3.29 0.67
C LEU A 196 -30.48 -3.85 -0.56
N GLN A 197 -31.47 -4.74 -0.39
CA GLN A 197 -32.13 -5.43 -1.51
C GLN A 197 -33.05 -4.53 -2.34
N SER A 198 -33.45 -3.36 -1.82
CA SER A 198 -34.29 -2.40 -2.55
C SER A 198 -33.52 -1.52 -3.54
N SER A 199 -32.19 -1.66 -3.61
CA SER A 199 -31.32 -0.86 -4.48
C SER A 199 -30.59 -1.75 -5.47
N THR A 200 -30.89 -1.59 -6.77
CA THR A 200 -30.26 -2.31 -7.88
C THR A 200 -28.74 -2.14 -7.96
N ASN A 201 -28.18 -1.12 -7.31
CA ASN A 201 -26.77 -0.74 -7.41
C ASN A 201 -25.86 -1.36 -6.33
N ALA A 202 -26.40 -2.04 -5.31
CA ALA A 202 -25.63 -2.66 -4.22
C ALA A 202 -25.49 -4.18 -4.35
N ARG A 203 -26.01 -4.77 -5.43
CA ARG A 203 -26.05 -6.24 -5.64
C ARG A 203 -24.66 -6.88 -5.60
N PHE A 204 -23.63 -6.17 -6.07
CA PHE A 204 -22.24 -6.65 -6.10
C PHE A 204 -21.65 -6.98 -4.71
N LEU A 205 -22.22 -6.46 -3.63
CA LEU A 205 -21.77 -6.70 -2.25
C LEU A 205 -22.36 -7.98 -1.64
N MET A 206 -23.34 -8.55 -2.32
CA MET A 206 -24.22 -9.59 -1.80
C MET A 206 -24.00 -10.93 -2.49
N ASP A 207 -23.44 -10.92 -3.69
CA ASP A 207 -23.18 -12.09 -4.55
C ASP A 207 -21.76 -12.67 -4.39
N SER A 208 -21.05 -12.35 -3.30
CA SER A 208 -19.81 -13.03 -2.85
C SER A 208 -20.09 -13.88 -1.61
#